data_AF-A0A2M7RLD0-F1
#
_entry.id   AF-A0A2M7RLD0-F1
#
_cell.length_a   1.000
_cell.length_b   1.000
_cell.length_c   1.000
_cell.angle_alpha   90.00
_cell.angle_beta   90.00
_cell.angle_gamma   90.00
#
_symmetry.space_group_name_H-M   'P 1'
#
loop_
_entity.id
_entity.type
_entity.pdbx_description
1 polymer ?
#
loop_
_entity_poly.entity_id
_entity_poly.type
_entity_poly.pdbx_seq_one_letter_code
_entity_poly.pdbx_strand_id
1 'polypeptide(L)'
;MGKWSLPGGVGALEKENNPMKAVAQEVQGDFGVDYINCDLFTMQYSDQTEPTLRLYFYGKIKGDPQIKSVKTIQELKWFTIDEALDTELAFEETDKEVIHNFKKKVF
;
A
#
# COMPACT_ATOMS: atom_id res chain seq x y z
N MET A 1 19.89 5.15 4.17
CA MET A 1 18.61 5.44 4.85
C MET A 1 17.51 4.68 4.13
N GLY A 2 16.55 4.10 4.85
CA GLY A 2 15.38 3.47 4.23
C GLY A 2 14.42 4.51 3.67
N LYS A 3 13.51 4.09 2.77
CA LYS A 3 12.37 4.91 2.30
C LYS A 3 11.08 4.32 2.86
N TRP A 4 10.08 5.16 3.10
CA TRP A 4 8.74 4.70 3.50
C TRP A 4 7.96 4.22 2.28
N SER A 5 6.97 3.34 2.45
CA SER A 5 6.07 2.97 1.37
C SER A 5 4.68 2.68 1.91
N LEU A 6 3.69 2.73 1.02
CA LEU A 6 2.40 2.12 1.30
C LEU A 6 2.57 0.58 1.41
N PRO A 7 1.74 -0.10 2.22
CA PRO A 7 1.66 -1.55 2.24
C PRO A 7 1.29 -2.12 0.86
N GLY A 8 2.03 -3.12 0.39
CA GLY A 8 1.70 -3.83 -0.84
C GLY A 8 2.91 -4.45 -1.53
N GLY A 9 2.63 -5.23 -2.56
CA GLY A 9 3.63 -5.91 -3.38
C GLY A 9 2.97 -6.74 -4.46
N VAL A 10 3.79 -7.52 -5.17
CA VAL A 10 3.33 -8.40 -6.26
C VAL A 10 3.21 -9.85 -5.81
N GLY A 11 3.69 -10.20 -4.62
CA GLY A 11 3.87 -11.59 -4.19
C GLY A 11 2.55 -12.34 -4.05
N ALA A 12 1.49 -11.69 -3.54
CA ALA A 12 0.19 -12.33 -3.41
C ALA A 12 -0.50 -12.55 -4.78
N LEU A 13 -0.25 -11.68 -5.77
CA LEU A 13 -0.83 -11.79 -7.11
C LEU A 13 -0.31 -13.00 -7.90
N GLU A 14 0.84 -13.56 -7.53
CA GLU A 14 1.37 -14.80 -8.15
C GLU A 14 0.48 -16.03 -7.87
N LYS A 15 -0.36 -15.95 -6.82
CA LYS A 15 -1.15 -17.09 -6.32
C LYS A 15 -2.65 -16.78 -6.19
N GLU A 16 -3.03 -15.51 -6.22
CA GLU A 16 -4.41 -15.04 -6.09
C GLU A 16 -4.76 -14.08 -7.25
N ASN A 17 -5.72 -14.50 -8.07
CA ASN A 17 -6.13 -13.77 -9.27
C ASN A 17 -7.09 -12.62 -8.96
N ASN A 18 -7.68 -12.56 -7.77
CA ASN A 18 -8.51 -11.45 -7.33
C ASN A 18 -7.63 -10.41 -6.62
N PRO A 19 -7.40 -9.22 -7.20
CA PRO A 19 -6.50 -8.22 -6.62
C PRO A 19 -6.90 -7.76 -5.21
N MET A 20 -8.20 -7.71 -4.91
CA MET A 20 -8.68 -7.34 -3.57
C MET A 20 -8.34 -8.40 -2.53
N LYS A 21 -8.40 -9.68 -2.91
CA LYS A 21 -7.97 -10.78 -2.03
C LYS A 21 -6.44 -10.81 -1.90
N ALA A 22 -5.72 -10.56 -2.99
CA ALA A 22 -4.27 -10.51 -2.99
C ALA A 22 -3.74 -9.44 -2.03
N VAL A 23 -4.24 -8.19 -2.13
CA VAL A 23 -3.82 -7.12 -1.21
C VAL A 23 -4.18 -7.43 0.26
N ALA A 24 -5.33 -8.06 0.51
CA ALA A 24 -5.70 -8.47 1.86
C ALA A 24 -4.77 -9.56 2.41
N GLN A 25 -4.38 -10.53 1.57
CA GLN A 25 -3.40 -11.56 1.93
C GLN A 25 -2.01 -10.96 2.20
N GLU A 26 -1.60 -9.96 1.42
CA GLU A 26 -0.32 -9.26 1.59
C GLU A 26 -0.30 -8.49 2.93
N VAL A 27 -1.33 -7.67 3.20
CA VAL A 27 -1.44 -6.95 4.48
C VAL A 27 -1.50 -7.90 5.68
N GLN A 28 -2.26 -9.00 5.57
CA GLN A 28 -2.31 -10.02 6.63
C GLN A 28 -0.97 -10.73 6.80
N GLY A 29 -0.27 -11.04 5.70
CA GLY A 29 1.01 -11.74 5.71
C GLY A 29 2.13 -10.88 6.30
N ASP A 30 2.15 -9.60 5.97
CA ASP A 30 3.19 -8.65 6.39
C ASP A 30 2.96 -8.13 7.81
N PHE A 31 1.70 -7.87 8.18
CA PHE A 31 1.36 -7.14 9.40
C PHE A 31 0.44 -7.89 10.37
N GLY A 32 -0.10 -9.05 9.98
CA GLY A 32 -0.94 -9.87 10.85
C GLY A 32 -2.31 -9.27 11.18
N VAL A 33 -2.83 -8.37 10.34
CA VAL A 33 -4.12 -7.69 10.54
C VAL A 33 -5.07 -7.91 9.38
N ASP A 34 -6.36 -8.01 9.70
CA ASP A 34 -7.39 -8.18 8.68
C ASP A 34 -7.59 -6.86 7.93
N TYR A 35 -7.54 -6.89 6.61
CA TYR A 35 -7.91 -5.76 5.75
C TYR A 35 -9.38 -5.85 5.34
N ILE A 36 -10.19 -4.90 5.82
CA ILE A 36 -11.65 -4.88 5.69
C ILE A 36 -12.12 -3.65 4.92
N ASN A 37 -13.30 -3.74 4.29
CA ASN A 37 -13.84 -2.68 3.42
C ASN A 37 -12.81 -2.23 2.36
N CYS A 38 -12.16 -3.20 1.73
CA CYS A 38 -11.18 -2.98 0.68
C CYS A 38 -11.93 -2.61 -0.60
N ASP A 39 -11.68 -1.40 -1.11
CA ASP A 39 -12.22 -0.91 -2.37
C ASP A 39 -11.08 -0.45 -3.29
N LEU A 40 -11.20 -0.74 -4.59
CA LEU A 40 -10.27 -0.25 -5.59
C LEU A 40 -10.41 1.28 -5.70
N PHE A 41 -9.35 2.01 -5.42
CA PHE A 41 -9.33 3.47 -5.48
C PHE A 41 -9.01 3.99 -6.89
N THR A 42 -7.87 3.55 -7.42
CA THR A 42 -7.34 3.99 -8.71
C THR A 42 -6.35 2.97 -9.25
N MET A 43 -6.03 3.12 -10.53
CA MET A 43 -5.03 2.32 -11.21
C MET A 43 -4.08 3.27 -11.94
N GLN A 44 -2.78 2.99 -11.87
CA GLN A 44 -1.77 3.76 -12.56
C GLN A 44 -0.85 2.83 -13.34
N TYR A 45 -0.63 3.17 -14.60
CA TYR A 45 0.32 2.48 -15.46
C TYR A 45 1.62 3.30 -15.53
N SER A 46 2.76 2.64 -15.42
CA SER A 46 4.08 3.24 -15.63
C SER A 46 4.93 2.31 -16.48
N ASP A 47 5.69 2.88 -17.41
CA ASP A 47 6.60 2.18 -18.33
C ASP A 47 8.08 2.59 -18.13
N GLN A 48 8.39 3.38 -17.09
CA GLN A 48 9.70 4.02 -16.94
C GLN A 48 10.86 3.07 -16.67
N THR A 49 10.63 1.94 -16.00
CA THR A 49 11.64 0.89 -15.76
C THR A 49 11.17 -0.44 -16.33
N GLU A 50 10.04 -0.92 -15.81
CA GLU A 50 9.33 -2.09 -16.31
C GLU A 50 7.84 -1.73 -16.39
N PRO A 51 7.14 -2.12 -17.48
CA PRO A 51 5.70 -1.92 -17.60
C PRO A 51 4.95 -2.50 -16.39
N THR A 52 4.45 -1.60 -15.55
CA THR A 52 3.81 -1.94 -14.29
C THR A 52 2.43 -1.33 -14.25
N LEU A 53 1.42 -2.16 -13.97
CA LEU A 53 0.08 -1.70 -13.59
C LEU A 53 -0.04 -1.76 -12.07
N ARG A 54 -0.06 -0.59 -11.43
CA ARG A 54 -0.27 -0.46 -9.97
C ARG A 54 -1.75 -0.29 -9.68
N LEU A 55 -2.26 -1.13 -8.80
CA LEU A 55 -3.63 -1.08 -8.30
C LEU A 55 -3.59 -0.54 -6.88
N TYR A 56 -4.22 0.60 -6.65
CA TYR A 56 -4.29 1.23 -5.33
C TYR A 56 -5.65 0.93 -4.71
N PHE A 57 -5.63 0.41 -3.49
CA PHE A 57 -6.82 0.11 -2.71
C PHE A 57 -6.87 0.99 -1.47
N TYR A 58 -8.06 1.26 -0.97
CA TYR A 58 -8.26 1.86 0.34
C TYR A 58 -9.27 1.03 1.14
N GLY A 59 -9.18 1.14 2.47
CA GLY A 59 -10.00 0.37 3.37
C GLY A 59 -9.61 0.63 4.81
N LYS A 60 -10.02 -0.28 5.70
CA LYS A 60 -9.69 -0.24 7.12
C LYS A 60 -8.96 -1.51 7.49
N ILE A 61 -8.11 -1.44 8.52
CA ILE A 61 -7.59 -2.65 9.14
C ILE A 61 -8.32 -2.93 10.45
N LYS A 62 -8.34 -4.20 10.85
CA LYS A 62 -8.83 -4.63 12.15
C LYS A 62 -7.71 -5.37 12.89
N GLY A 63 -7.36 -4.85 14.06
CA GLY A 63 -6.25 -5.34 14.87
C GLY A 63 -5.13 -4.29 14.97
N ASP A 64 -4.06 -4.66 15.68
CA ASP A 64 -2.86 -3.84 15.82
C ASP A 64 -1.74 -4.42 14.93
N PRO A 65 -1.27 -3.68 13.92
CA PRO A 65 -0.33 -4.22 12.94
C PRO A 65 1.06 -4.40 13.54
N GLN A 66 1.67 -5.54 13.25
CA GLN A 66 2.99 -5.93 13.76
C GLN A 66 3.76 -6.59 12.62
N ILE A 67 5.02 -6.19 12.39
CA ILE A 67 5.86 -6.79 11.34
C ILE A 67 6.00 -8.29 11.59
N LYS A 68 5.50 -9.13 10.66
CA LYS A 68 5.45 -10.59 10.85
C LYS A 68 6.57 -11.33 10.14
N SER A 69 6.85 -10.99 8.89
CA SER A 69 7.45 -11.97 7.97
C SER A 69 8.50 -11.41 7.02
N VAL A 70 8.53 -10.10 6.76
CA VAL A 70 9.38 -9.54 5.72
C VAL A 70 10.64 -8.89 6.30
N LYS A 71 11.81 -9.47 6.02
CA LYS A 71 13.13 -8.92 6.41
C LYS A 71 13.42 -7.53 5.82
N THR A 72 12.67 -7.11 4.81
CA THR A 72 12.84 -5.80 4.16
C THR A 72 12.12 -4.68 4.90
N ILE A 73 11.15 -5.00 5.76
CA ILE A 73 10.41 -4.03 6.57
C ILE A 73 11.14 -3.87 7.91
N GLN A 74 11.68 -2.68 8.17
CA GLN A 74 12.44 -2.39 9.38
C GLN A 74 11.58 -1.76 10.47
N GLU A 75 10.57 -0.98 10.07
CA GLU A 75 9.70 -0.23 10.96
C GLU A 75 8.31 -0.05 10.36
N LEU A 76 7.33 0.19 11.24
CA LEU A 76 5.96 0.50 10.90
C LEU A 76 5.51 1.73 11.70
N LYS A 77 4.81 2.64 11.05
CA LYS A 77 4.30 3.86 11.67
C LYS A 77 2.96 4.29 11.06
N TRP A 78 2.11 4.85 11.90
CA TRP A 78 0.91 5.57 11.48
C TRP A 78 1.25 7.01 11.12
N PHE A 79 0.76 7.46 9.97
CA PHE A 79 0.88 8.83 9.50
C PHE A 79 -0.50 9.43 9.32
N THR A 80 -0.64 10.71 9.65
CA THR A 80 -1.68 11.54 9.05
C THR A 80 -1.41 11.69 7.54
N ILE A 81 -2.43 12.06 6.78
CA ILE A 81 -2.28 12.26 5.32
C ILE A 81 -1.23 13.33 5.01
N ASP A 82 -1.18 14.41 5.79
CA ASP A 82 -0.21 15.48 5.58
C ASP A 82 1.21 15.04 5.93
N GLU A 83 1.40 14.32 7.04
CA GLU A 83 2.72 13.75 7.35
C GLU A 83 3.19 12.77 6.27
N ALA A 84 2.29 11.96 5.71
CA ALA A 84 2.64 11.02 4.65
C ALA A 84 3.14 11.73 3.38
N LEU A 85 2.52 12.85 2.99
CA LEU A 85 2.93 13.65 1.82
C LEU A 85 4.30 14.31 2.01
N ASP A 86 4.68 14.61 3.26
CA ASP A 86 5.96 15.21 3.62
C ASP A 86 7.09 14.17 3.77
N THR A 87 6.78 12.86 3.76
CA THR A 87 7.79 11.80 3.85
C THR A 87 8.50 11.49 2.52
N GLU A 88 9.68 10.89 2.63
CA GLU A 88 10.40 10.29 1.49
C GLU A 88 9.84 8.89 1.17
N LEU A 89 8.88 8.85 0.24
CA LEU A 89 8.25 7.62 -0.22
C LEU A 89 9.12 6.90 -1.28
N ALA A 90 9.09 5.56 -1.26
CA ALA A 90 9.85 4.71 -2.16
C ALA A 90 9.46 4.92 -3.63
N PHE A 91 8.19 5.23 -3.90
CA PHE A 91 7.63 5.48 -5.23
C PHE A 91 7.22 6.95 -5.44
N GLU A 92 7.84 7.87 -4.67
CA GLU A 92 7.78 9.34 -4.77
C GLU A 92 6.51 9.91 -5.41
N GLU A 93 6.61 10.48 -6.62
CA GLU A 93 5.53 11.20 -7.29
C GLU A 93 4.25 10.38 -7.45
N THR A 94 4.38 9.08 -7.77
CA THR A 94 3.24 8.18 -7.99
C THR A 94 2.42 8.00 -6.72
N ASP A 95 3.08 7.65 -5.61
CA ASP A 95 2.37 7.47 -4.33
C ASP A 95 1.87 8.80 -3.77
N LYS A 96 2.63 9.89 -3.93
CA LYS A 96 2.19 11.23 -3.49
C LYS A 96 0.96 11.70 -4.24
N GLU A 97 0.88 11.48 -5.56
CA GLU A 97 -0.29 11.81 -6.36
C GLU A 97 -1.53 11.05 -5.86
N VAL A 98 -1.38 9.75 -5.59
CA VAL A 98 -2.48 8.92 -5.08
C VAL A 98 -2.94 9.37 -3.70
N ILE A 99 -2.03 9.65 -2.77
CA ILE A 99 -2.36 10.15 -1.43
C ILE A 99 -3.07 11.52 -1.53
N HIS A 100 -2.59 12.40 -2.40
CA HIS A 100 -3.21 13.70 -2.63
C HIS A 100 -4.64 13.56 -3.20
N ASN A 101 -4.85 12.64 -4.14
CA ASN A 101 -6.17 12.33 -4.69
C ASN A 101 -7.10 11.69 -3.66
N PHE A 102 -6.57 10.83 -2.80
CA PHE A 102 -7.31 10.22 -1.69
C PHE A 102 -7.81 11.28 -0.71
N LYS A 103 -6.93 12.23 -0.34
CA LYS A 103 -7.28 13.39 0.50
C LYS A 103 -8.48 14.17 -0.03
N LYS A 104 -8.58 14.36 -1.35
CA LYS A 104 -9.66 15.15 -1.99
C LYS A 104 -10.98 14.40 -2.15
N LYS A 105 -10.93 13.07 -2.27
CA LYS A 105 -12.09 12.24 -2.64
C LYS A 105 -12.78 11.61 -1.44
N VAL A 106 -12.04 11.36 -0.37
CA VAL A 106 -12.52 10.60 0.79
C VAL A 106 -12.76 11.49 2.01
N PHE A 107 -12.16 12.69 2.05
CA PHE A 107 -12.36 13.72 3.06
C PHE A 107 -12.86 15.01 2.40
#